data_AF-A0A4Q8AP02-F1
#
_entry.id   AF-A0A4Q8AP02-F1
#
_cell.length_a   1.000
_cell.length_b   1.000
_cell.length_c   1.000
_cell.angle_alpha   90.00
_cell.angle_beta   90.00
_cell.angle_gamma   90.00
#
_symmetry.space_group_name_H-M   'P 1'
#
loop_
_entity.id
_entity.type
_entity.pdbx_description
1 polymer ?
#
loop_
_entity_poly.entity_id
_entity_poly.type
_entity_poly.pdbx_seq_one_letter_code
_entity_poly.pdbx_strand_id
1 'polypeptide(L)'
;MVTTMNFWDVVGFFFWTWVVVAYLMVLFWILSDLFRDHALSGWFKAIWIFFLIFVPFLTALVYLIARGASMNERAGRNAGVVPEDYSKPAPSATPAADIAQAKALLDAGTINQREYDALKAKAMGEF
;
A
#
# COMPACT_ATOMS: atom_id res chain seq x y z
N MET A 1 49.00 19.76 -30.35
CA MET A 1 47.75 20.52 -30.52
C MET A 1 47.11 20.58 -29.14
N VAL A 2 47.13 21.74 -28.47
CA VAL A 2 46.45 21.88 -27.17
C VAL A 2 44.99 22.17 -27.49
N THR A 3 44.08 21.27 -27.13
CA THR A 3 42.65 21.48 -27.31
C THR A 3 42.22 22.52 -26.27
N THR A 4 42.03 23.76 -26.70
CA THR A 4 41.51 24.82 -25.84
C THR A 4 40.06 24.47 -25.50
N MET A 5 39.78 24.12 -24.23
CA MET A 5 38.42 23.82 -23.79
C MET A 5 37.60 25.10 -23.77
N ASN A 6 36.53 25.15 -24.57
CA ASN A 6 35.59 26.26 -24.57
C ASN A 6 34.68 26.17 -23.33
N PHE A 7 34.08 27.29 -22.92
CA PHE A 7 33.09 27.34 -21.84
C PHE A 7 31.99 26.29 -22.02
N TRP A 8 31.53 26.09 -23.26
CA TRP A 8 30.52 25.08 -23.60
C TRP A 8 31.01 23.64 -23.42
N ASP A 9 32.30 23.36 -23.57
CA ASP A 9 32.87 22.03 -23.32
C ASP A 9 32.84 21.70 -21.83
N VAL A 10 33.09 22.70 -20.97
CA VAL A 10 33.01 22.56 -19.52
C VAL A 10 31.57 22.31 -19.08
N VAL A 11 30.61 23.10 -19.59
CA VAL A 11 29.18 22.89 -19.32
C VAL A 11 28.73 21.52 -19.81
N GLY A 12 29.14 21.13 -21.02
CA GLY A 12 28.85 19.81 -21.60
C GLY A 12 29.44 18.66 -20.77
N PHE A 13 30.64 18.81 -20.24
CA PHE A 13 31.27 17.83 -19.35
C PHE A 13 30.46 17.62 -18.07
N PHE A 14 30.03 18.69 -17.40
CA PHE A 14 29.20 18.57 -16.20
C PHE A 14 27.83 17.95 -16.51
N PHE A 15 27.21 18.33 -17.63
CA PHE A 15 25.95 17.74 -18.06
C PHE A 15 26.09 16.24 -18.33
N TRP A 16 27.08 15.82 -19.12
CA TRP A 16 27.31 14.40 -19.41
C TRP A 16 27.69 13.61 -18.17
N THR A 17 28.52 14.18 -17.29
CA THR A 17 28.84 13.57 -16.00
C THR A 17 27.57 13.36 -15.17
N TRP A 18 26.69 14.37 -15.11
CA TRP A 18 25.42 14.25 -14.42
C TRP A 18 24.50 13.18 -15.03
N VAL A 19 24.42 13.10 -16.37
CA VAL A 19 23.67 12.05 -17.08
C VAL A 19 24.20 10.66 -16.72
N VAL A 20 25.51 10.45 -16.72
CA VAL A 20 26.13 9.17 -16.35
C VAL A 20 25.85 8.83 -14.89
N VAL A 21 25.98 9.79 -13.98
CA VAL A 21 25.66 9.59 -12.56
C VAL A 21 24.19 9.23 -12.37
N ALA A 22 23.27 9.96 -13.00
CA ALA A 22 21.84 9.68 -12.95
C ALA A 22 21.53 8.27 -13.51
N TYR A 23 22.17 7.90 -14.61
CA TYR A 23 22.07 6.57 -15.20
C TYR A 23 22.53 5.48 -14.22
N LEU A 24 23.70 5.65 -13.59
CA LEU A 24 24.22 4.70 -12.59
C LEU A 24 23.31 4.62 -11.37
N MET A 25 22.76 5.74 -10.91
CA MET A 25 21.79 5.78 -9.81
C MET A 25 20.54 4.94 -10.12
N VAL A 26 19.98 5.08 -11.33
CA VAL A 26 18.84 4.26 -11.79
C VAL A 26 19.22 2.79 -11.85
N LEU A 27 20.42 2.47 -12.36
CA LEU A 27 20.91 1.10 -12.43
C LEU A 27 21.03 0.46 -11.04
N PHE A 28 21.66 1.15 -10.08
CA PHE A 28 21.77 0.68 -8.70
C PHE A 28 20.41 0.57 -8.00
N TRP A 29 19.47 1.46 -8.33
CA TRP A 29 18.11 1.39 -7.81
C TRP A 29 17.38 0.12 -8.30
N ILE A 30 17.44 -0.18 -9.60
CA ILE A 30 16.90 -1.42 -10.17
C ILE A 30 17.58 -2.65 -9.57
N LEU A 31 18.90 -2.61 -9.41
CA LEU A 31 19.66 -3.71 -8.79
C LEU A 31 19.20 -3.95 -7.34
N SER A 32 19.07 -2.89 -6.56
CA SER A 32 18.62 -2.95 -5.16
C SER A 32 17.20 -3.49 -5.06
N ASP A 33 16.30 -3.06 -5.94
CA ASP A 33 14.94 -3.57 -6.04
C ASP A 33 14.92 -5.08 -6.37
N LEU A 34 15.76 -5.50 -7.33
CA LEU A 34 15.93 -6.90 -7.70
C LEU A 34 16.44 -7.77 -6.54
N PHE A 35 17.35 -7.24 -5.71
CA PHE A 35 17.83 -7.96 -4.54
C PHE A 35 16.80 -8.02 -3.41
N ARG A 36 16.04 -6.94 -3.19
CA ARG A 36 14.98 -6.84 -2.17
C ARG A 36 13.78 -7.75 -2.43
N ASP A 37 13.54 -8.12 -3.69
CA ASP A 37 12.54 -9.13 -4.01
C ASP A 37 13.01 -10.53 -3.56
N HIS A 38 12.54 -10.95 -2.39
CA HIS A 38 12.83 -12.27 -1.81
C HIS A 38 12.01 -13.40 -2.45
N ALA A 39 10.98 -13.10 -3.26
CA ALA A 39 10.18 -14.10 -3.94
C ALA A 39 10.83 -14.56 -5.26
N LEU A 40 11.71 -13.75 -5.85
CA LEU A 40 12.41 -14.10 -7.09
C LEU A 40 13.58 -15.05 -6.83
N SER A 41 13.63 -16.18 -7.56
CA SER A 41 14.75 -17.11 -7.48
C SER A 41 16.07 -16.45 -7.92
N GLY A 42 17.18 -16.84 -7.29
CA GLY A 42 18.51 -16.28 -7.58
C GLY A 42 18.94 -16.40 -9.05
N TRP A 43 18.45 -17.44 -9.75
CA TRP A 43 18.72 -17.64 -11.17
C TRP A 43 18.11 -16.54 -12.06
N PHE A 44 16.86 -16.14 -11.78
CA PHE A 44 16.25 -15.03 -12.50
C PHE A 44 16.95 -13.70 -12.21
N LYS A 45 17.47 -13.51 -10.98
CA LYS A 45 18.29 -12.34 -10.65
C LYS A 45 19.54 -12.27 -11.53
N ALA A 46 20.25 -13.38 -11.70
CA ALA A 46 21.44 -13.44 -12.54
C ALA A 46 21.15 -13.08 -14.01
N ILE A 47 20.04 -13.58 -14.57
CA ILE A 47 19.62 -13.26 -15.94
C ILE A 47 19.35 -11.76 -16.09
N TRP A 48 18.61 -11.15 -15.15
CA TRP A 48 18.33 -9.73 -15.17
C TRP A 48 19.60 -8.88 -15.11
N ILE A 49 20.55 -9.25 -14.25
CA ILE A 49 21.84 -8.55 -14.13
C ILE A 49 22.63 -8.66 -15.43
N PHE A 50 22.69 -9.84 -16.04
CA PHE A 50 23.35 -10.04 -17.33
C PHE A 50 22.78 -9.09 -18.40
N PHE A 51 21.46 -9.08 -18.58
CA PHE A 51 20.83 -8.20 -19.57
C PHE A 51 21.05 -6.71 -19.26
N LEU A 52 21.07 -6.31 -17.99
CA LEU A 52 21.35 -4.92 -17.57
C LEU A 52 22.75 -4.45 -17.96
N ILE A 53 23.73 -5.35 -18.08
CA ILE A 53 25.10 -5.01 -18.48
C ILE A 53 25.18 -4.82 -20.01
N PHE A 54 24.55 -5.70 -20.79
CA PHE A 54 24.69 -5.71 -22.25
C PHE A 54 23.68 -4.82 -22.97
N VAL A 55 22.46 -4.67 -22.43
CA VAL A 55 21.36 -3.92 -23.09
C VAL A 55 20.58 -3.09 -22.07
N PRO A 56 21.25 -2.19 -21.30
CA PRO A 56 20.70 -1.56 -20.10
C PRO A 56 19.37 -0.84 -20.31
N PHE A 57 19.23 -0.06 -21.39
CA PHE A 57 18.01 0.71 -21.65
C PHE A 57 16.81 -0.19 -21.95
N LEU A 58 17.00 -1.23 -22.76
CA LEU A 58 15.94 -2.19 -23.07
C LEU A 58 15.58 -3.00 -21.82
N THR A 59 16.59 -3.45 -21.07
CA THR A 59 16.37 -4.21 -19.84
C THR A 59 15.66 -3.38 -18.78
N ALA A 60 16.02 -2.11 -18.59
CA ALA A 60 15.34 -1.21 -17.66
C ALA A 60 13.87 -1.00 -18.06
N LEU A 61 13.58 -0.85 -19.36
CA LEU A 61 12.21 -0.74 -19.85
C LEU A 61 11.40 -2.02 -19.59
N VAL A 62 11.94 -3.18 -19.95
CA VAL A 62 11.28 -4.48 -19.73
C VAL A 62 11.11 -4.74 -18.22
N TYR A 63 12.09 -4.35 -17.41
CA TYR A 63 12.01 -4.44 -15.95
C TYR A 63 10.86 -3.61 -15.40
N LEU A 64 10.75 -2.34 -15.82
CA LEU A 64 9.66 -1.46 -15.41
C LEU A 64 8.28 -1.99 -15.84
N ILE A 65 8.17 -2.63 -17.00
CA ILE A 65 6.90 -3.24 -17.45
C ILE A 65 6.60 -4.51 -16.63
N ALA A 66 7.57 -5.40 -16.46
CA ALA A 66 7.39 -6.67 -15.77
C ALA A 66 7.18 -6.51 -14.25
N ARG A 67 7.74 -5.46 -13.65
CA ARG A 67 7.73 -5.21 -12.19
C ARG A 67 7.12 -3.87 -11.76
N GLY A 68 6.59 -3.07 -12.68
CA GLY A 68 5.87 -1.82 -12.39
C GLY A 68 4.54 -2.02 -11.65
N ALA A 69 4.13 -3.27 -11.41
CA ALA A 69 2.87 -3.63 -10.78
C ALA A 69 2.72 -3.19 -9.31
N SER A 70 3.77 -2.66 -8.67
CA SER A 70 3.70 -2.25 -7.25
C SER A 70 2.80 -1.04 -6.95
N MET A 71 2.30 -0.33 -7.98
CA MET A 71 1.33 0.76 -7.81
C MET A 71 -0.14 0.35 -7.95
N ASN A 72 -0.46 -0.65 -8.78
CA ASN A 72 -1.86 -1.03 -9.04
C ASN A 72 -2.36 -2.13 -8.09
N GLU A 73 -1.45 -2.94 -7.55
CA GLU A 73 -1.83 -4.05 -6.67
C GLU A 73 -2.16 -3.59 -5.24
N ARG A 74 -1.73 -2.38 -4.86
CA ARG A 74 -2.09 -1.75 -3.57
C ARG A 74 -3.44 -1.05 -3.59
N ALA A 75 -3.90 -0.58 -4.75
CA ALA A 75 -5.26 -0.03 -4.87
C ALA A 75 -6.34 -1.12 -4.70
N GLY A 76 -6.03 -2.37 -5.07
CA GLY A 76 -6.93 -3.52 -4.88
C GLY A 76 -6.75 -4.29 -3.57
N ARG A 77 -5.54 -4.32 -2.97
CA ARG A 77 -5.30 -5.04 -1.70
C ARG A 77 -5.39 -4.18 -0.44
N ASN A 78 -5.39 -2.85 -0.56
CA ASN A 78 -5.74 -1.94 0.54
C ASN A 78 -7.19 -1.44 0.48
N ALA A 79 -7.96 -1.82 -0.55
CA ALA A 79 -9.40 -1.97 -0.37
C ALA A 79 -9.53 -3.17 0.57
N GLY A 80 -9.61 -2.87 1.86
CA GLY A 80 -9.37 -3.83 2.91
C GLY A 80 -10.10 -5.13 2.65
N VAL A 81 -9.41 -6.23 2.96
CA VAL A 81 -10.08 -7.19 3.83
C VAL A 81 -10.56 -6.38 5.03
N VAL A 82 -11.73 -5.76 4.89
CA VAL A 82 -12.61 -5.48 6.01
C VAL A 82 -12.75 -6.86 6.61
N PRO A 83 -12.20 -7.12 7.81
CA PRO A 83 -12.58 -8.33 8.50
C PRO A 83 -14.11 -8.33 8.48
N GLU A 84 -14.74 -9.40 7.98
CA GLU A 84 -16.20 -9.59 8.05
C GLU A 84 -16.73 -9.65 9.49
N ASP A 85 -15.95 -9.16 10.45
CA ASP A 85 -16.27 -9.06 11.86
C ASP A 85 -16.63 -7.61 12.23
N TYR A 86 -17.40 -6.95 11.36
CA TYR A 86 -18.23 -5.82 11.79
C TYR A 86 -19.34 -6.36 12.68
N SER A 87 -18.95 -6.69 13.91
CA SER A 87 -19.64 -6.26 15.13
C SER A 87 -21.16 -6.39 15.06
N LYS A 88 -21.68 -7.62 15.02
CA LYS A 88 -22.94 -7.84 15.73
C LYS A 88 -22.68 -7.48 17.18
N PRO A 89 -23.43 -6.54 17.78
CA PRO A 89 -23.30 -6.27 19.20
C PRO A 89 -23.48 -7.61 19.92
N ALA A 90 -22.46 -8.06 20.66
CA ALA A 90 -22.61 -9.22 21.51
C ALA A 90 -23.83 -8.96 22.42
N PRO A 91 -24.73 -9.96 22.61
CA PRO A 91 -25.84 -9.83 23.53
C PRO A 91 -25.33 -9.32 24.89
N SER A 92 -26.09 -8.43 25.50
CA SER A 92 -25.74 -7.95 26.84
C SER A 92 -25.54 -9.14 27.79
N ALA A 93 -24.65 -9.01 28.77
CA ALA A 93 -24.45 -10.06 29.77
C ALA A 93 -25.72 -10.32 30.61
N THR A 94 -26.66 -9.36 30.64
CA THR A 94 -27.90 -9.40 31.42
C THR A 94 -29.11 -8.84 30.64
N PRO A 95 -29.59 -9.50 29.57
CA PRO A 95 -30.61 -8.93 28.69
C PRO A 95 -31.93 -8.59 29.38
N ALA A 96 -32.37 -9.43 30.32
CA ALA A 96 -33.61 -9.20 31.06
C ALA A 96 -33.53 -7.97 31.99
N ALA A 97 -32.36 -7.71 32.59
CA ALA A 97 -32.15 -6.56 33.47
C ALA A 97 -32.10 -5.26 32.67
N ASP A 98 -31.41 -5.27 31.52
CA ASP A 98 -31.29 -4.13 30.63
C ASP A 98 -32.66 -3.73 30.04
N ILE A 99 -33.48 -4.72 29.66
CA ILE A 99 -34.86 -4.48 29.19
C ILE A 99 -35.74 -3.92 30.32
N ALA A 100 -35.62 -4.42 31.55
CA ALA A 100 -36.38 -3.92 32.68
C ALA A 100 -36.00 -2.46 33.01
N GLN A 101 -34.72 -2.10 32.92
CA GLN A 101 -34.25 -0.73 33.10
C GLN A 101 -34.77 0.19 31.98
N ALA A 102 -34.71 -0.26 30.72
CA ALA A 102 -35.27 0.49 29.60
C ALA A 102 -36.79 0.72 29.76
N LYS A 103 -37.53 -0.26 30.30
CA LYS A 103 -38.97 -0.11 30.57
C LYS A 103 -39.25 0.93 31.65
N ALA A 104 -38.44 0.96 32.71
CA ALA A 104 -38.54 1.99 33.75
C ALA A 104 -38.29 3.40 33.20
N LEU A 105 -37.33 3.56 32.27
CA LEU A 105 -37.08 4.85 31.60
C LEU A 105 -38.24 5.29 30.70
N LEU A 106 -38.91 4.34 30.03
CA LEU A 106 -40.10 4.59 29.22
C LEU A 106 -41.28 5.03 30.12
N ASP A 107 -41.49 4.33 31.23
CA ASP A 107 -42.56 4.65 32.19
C ASP A 107 -42.33 5.98 32.92
N ALA A 108 -41.06 6.34 33.13
CA ALA A 108 -40.66 7.66 33.62
C ALA A 108 -40.76 8.77 32.55
N GLY A 109 -41.09 8.42 31.29
CA GLY A 109 -41.16 9.36 30.17
C GLY A 109 -39.80 9.95 29.76
N THR A 110 -38.69 9.35 30.22
CA THR A 110 -37.33 9.80 29.90
C THR A 110 -36.93 9.41 28.47
N ILE A 111 -37.47 8.29 27.98
CA ILE A 111 -37.32 7.83 26.61
C ILE A 111 -38.69 7.58 25.98
N ASN A 112 -38.76 7.60 24.66
CA ASN A 112 -39.97 7.27 23.92
C ASN A 112 -40.02 5.79 23.49
N GLN A 113 -41.16 5.36 22.97
CA GLN A 113 -41.38 3.96 22.55
C GLN A 113 -40.34 3.47 21.53
N ARG A 114 -39.93 4.32 20.58
CA ARG A 114 -38.95 3.95 19.54
C ARG A 114 -37.55 3.72 20.14
N GLU A 115 -37.17 4.53 21.12
CA GLU A 115 -35.90 4.39 21.83
C GLU A 115 -35.87 3.14 22.72
N TYR A 116 -36.99 2.82 23.36
CA TYR A 116 -37.16 1.57 24.10
C TYR A 116 -36.99 0.34 23.19
N ASP A 117 -37.64 0.33 22.02
CA ASP A 117 -37.57 -0.79 21.09
C ASP A 117 -36.13 -0.99 20.56
N ALA A 118 -35.37 0.09 20.34
CA ALA A 118 -33.96 0.03 19.96
C ALA A 118 -33.05 -0.53 21.07
N LEU A 119 -33.28 -0.13 22.34
CA LEU A 119 -32.53 -0.66 23.48
C LEU A 119 -32.83 -2.14 23.73
N LYS A 120 -34.08 -2.56 23.52
CA LYS A 120 -34.49 -3.97 23.59
C LYS A 120 -33.78 -4.81 22.52
N ALA A 121 -33.76 -4.36 21.26
CA ALA A 121 -33.04 -5.03 20.18
C ALA A 121 -31.53 -5.14 20.47
N LYS A 122 -30.95 -4.12 21.13
CA LYS A 122 -29.55 -4.13 21.60
C LYS A 122 -29.27 -5.21 22.62
N ALA A 123 -30.11 -5.27 23.65
CA ALA A 123 -29.94 -6.20 24.74
C ALA A 123 -29.98 -7.66 24.25
N MET A 124 -30.79 -7.92 23.20
CA MET A 124 -30.97 -9.22 22.56
C MET A 124 -29.93 -9.53 21.46
N GLY A 125 -29.12 -8.55 21.05
CA GLY A 125 -28.14 -8.73 19.96
C GLY A 125 -28.76 -8.87 18.57
N GLU A 126 -29.98 -8.35 18.36
CA GLU A 126 -30.75 -8.48 17.11
C GLU A 126 -30.50 -7.33 16.11
N PHE A 127 -29.29 -6.76 16.11
CA PHE A 127 -28.88 -5.71 15.16
C PHE A 127 -28.18 -6.25 13.92
#